data_AF-A0A948ZYJ1-F1
#
_entry.id   AF-A0A948ZYJ1-F1
#
_cell.length_a   1.000
_cell.length_b   1.000
_cell.length_c   1.000
_cell.angle_alpha   90.00
_cell.angle_beta   90.00
_cell.angle_gamma   90.00
#
_symmetry.space_group_name_H-M   'P 1'
#
loop_
_entity.id
_entity.type
_entity.pdbx_description
1 polymer ?
#
loop_
_entity_poly.entity_id
_entity_poly.type
_entity_poly.pdbx_seq_one_letter_code
_entity_poly.pdbx_strand_id
1 'polypeptide(L)'
;MEIKEYAKTSKIPLKTLRWMERINTTSNPLTDNDLIGLKLLEKLWGMHDFLRPQITKKGKKDKEALFDTCDLETKWERYAYSRFMNMEPGKRLSMKVLLTEIELTYRFKLSDFDIRKLYRVRKRAHRAKERQVKTEQKEEQKRA
;
A
#
# COMPACT_ATOMS: atom_id res chain seq x y z
N MET A 1 4.70 9.62 -27.36
CA MET A 1 4.00 10.26 -26.23
C MET A 1 4.69 9.83 -24.95
N GLU A 2 5.05 10.76 -24.05
CA GLU A 2 5.66 10.39 -22.77
C GLU A 2 4.62 9.83 -21.78
N ILE A 3 5.04 8.98 -20.86
CA ILE A 3 4.19 8.45 -19.78
C ILE A 3 3.52 9.59 -18.99
N LYS A 4 4.26 10.67 -18.72
CA LYS A 4 3.76 11.82 -17.96
C LYS A 4 2.62 12.55 -18.70
N GLU A 5 2.67 12.58 -20.02
CA GLU A 5 1.63 13.19 -20.86
C GLU A 5 0.40 12.30 -20.92
N TYR A 6 0.60 11.00 -21.19
CA TYR A 6 -0.47 10.01 -21.23
C TYR A 6 -1.26 9.97 -19.91
N ALA A 7 -0.56 10.03 -18.78
CA ALA A 7 -1.17 10.00 -17.45
C ALA A 7 -2.13 11.17 -17.17
N LYS A 8 -2.03 12.30 -17.89
CA LYS A 8 -2.93 13.46 -17.70
C LYS A 8 -4.34 13.18 -18.22
N THR A 9 -4.47 12.30 -19.21
CA THR A 9 -5.74 11.95 -19.87
C THR A 9 -6.21 10.55 -19.51
N SER A 10 -5.37 9.75 -18.87
CA SER A 10 -5.64 8.36 -18.51
C SER A 10 -6.39 8.23 -17.17
N LYS A 11 -7.24 7.20 -17.07
CA LYS A 11 -7.78 6.73 -15.77
C LYS A 11 -6.73 5.99 -14.93
N ILE A 12 -5.63 5.55 -15.55
CA ILE A 12 -4.55 4.83 -14.88
C ILE A 12 -3.63 5.85 -14.20
N PRO A 13 -3.40 5.73 -12.88
CA PRO A 13 -2.52 6.66 -12.18
C PRO A 13 -1.10 6.67 -12.73
N LEU A 14 -0.48 7.86 -12.82
CA LEU A 14 0.93 8.03 -13.24
C LEU A 14 1.89 7.06 -12.54
N LYS A 15 1.65 6.80 -11.25
CA LYS A 15 2.46 5.89 -10.45
C LYS A 15 2.41 4.46 -10.94
N THR A 16 1.23 3.98 -11.37
CA THR A 16 1.07 2.65 -11.97
C THR A 16 1.83 2.58 -13.29
N LEU A 17 1.72 3.59 -14.14
CA LEU A 17 2.43 3.65 -15.42
C LEU A 17 3.96 3.63 -15.24
N ARG A 18 4.48 4.42 -14.29
CA ARG A 18 5.91 4.38 -13.90
C ARG A 18 6.34 3.05 -13.29
N TRP A 19 5.43 2.33 -12.64
CA TRP A 19 5.71 0.98 -12.18
C TRP A 19 5.83 0.01 -13.36
N MET A 20 4.93 0.09 -14.35
CA MET A 20 4.97 -0.70 -15.58
C MET A 20 6.26 -0.45 -16.38
N GLU A 21 6.69 0.81 -16.50
CA GLU A 21 7.99 1.18 -17.07
C GLU A 21 9.16 0.49 -16.33
N ARG A 22 9.18 0.57 -14.99
CA ARG A 22 10.25 -0.02 -14.17
C ARG A 22 10.37 -1.53 -14.30
N ILE A 23 9.26 -2.21 -14.56
CA ILE A 23 9.23 -3.68 -14.79
C ILE A 23 9.32 -4.03 -16.28
N ASN A 24 9.68 -3.07 -17.13
CA ASN A 24 9.82 -3.22 -18.59
C ASN A 24 8.56 -3.75 -19.30
N THR A 25 7.36 -3.46 -18.76
CA THR A 25 6.08 -3.82 -19.39
C THR A 25 5.64 -2.78 -20.42
N THR A 26 6.06 -1.52 -20.26
CA THR A 26 5.81 -0.44 -21.23
C THR A 26 7.07 0.38 -21.42
N SER A 27 7.27 0.92 -22.63
CA SER A 27 8.38 1.82 -22.90
C SER A 27 8.09 3.26 -22.46
N ASN A 28 9.14 4.07 -22.37
CA ASN A 28 9.03 5.51 -22.24
C ASN A 28 10.11 6.17 -23.12
N PRO A 29 9.74 6.81 -24.25
CA PRO A 29 8.38 7.10 -24.72
C PRO A 29 7.53 5.86 -25.02
N LEU A 30 6.20 5.99 -24.90
CA LEU A 30 5.26 4.91 -25.20
C LEU A 30 5.28 4.57 -26.69
N THR A 31 5.39 3.29 -27.00
CA THR A 31 5.24 2.75 -28.36
C THR A 31 3.76 2.61 -28.73
N ASP A 32 3.47 2.38 -30.02
CA ASP A 32 2.09 2.15 -30.48
C ASP A 32 1.47 0.91 -29.82
N ASN A 33 2.27 -0.15 -29.61
CA ASN A 33 1.84 -1.36 -28.90
C ASN A 33 1.49 -1.06 -27.43
N ASP A 34 2.28 -0.23 -26.75
CA ASP A 34 1.98 0.21 -25.39
C ASP A 34 0.65 0.97 -25.36
N LEU A 35 0.42 1.88 -26.30
CA LEU A 35 -0.81 2.66 -26.37
C LEU A 35 -2.05 1.78 -26.61
N ILE A 36 -1.95 0.76 -27.46
CA ILE A 36 -3.04 -0.21 -27.67
C ILE A 36 -3.34 -0.96 -26.36
N GLY A 37 -2.30 -1.48 -25.70
CA GLY A 37 -2.43 -2.21 -24.44
C GLY A 37 -3.00 -1.35 -23.31
N LEU A 38 -2.53 -0.11 -23.18
CA LEU A 38 -3.00 0.83 -22.16
C LEU A 38 -4.45 1.27 -22.38
N LYS A 39 -4.87 1.50 -23.63
CA LYS A 39 -6.28 1.79 -23.96
C LYS A 39 -7.21 0.63 -23.59
N LEU A 40 -6.77 -0.61 -23.77
CA LEU A 40 -7.54 -1.77 -23.32
C LEU A 40 -7.59 -1.83 -21.78
N LEU A 41 -6.46 -1.66 -21.12
CA LEU A 41 -6.36 -1.68 -19.66
C LEU A 41 -7.23 -0.59 -19.02
N GLU A 42 -7.29 0.61 -19.59
CA GLU A 42 -8.14 1.71 -19.13
C GLU A 42 -9.63 1.37 -19.10
N LYS A 43 -10.11 0.56 -20.04
CA LYS A 43 -11.52 0.12 -20.05
C LYS A 43 -11.82 -0.79 -18.87
N LEU A 44 -10.84 -1.55 -18.41
CA LEU A 44 -10.96 -2.53 -17.32
C LEU A 44 -10.56 -1.95 -15.95
N TRP A 45 -9.81 -0.84 -15.93
CA TRP A 45 -9.22 -0.29 -14.73
C TRP A 45 -10.29 0.12 -13.71
N GLY A 46 -10.21 -0.44 -12.51
CA GLY A 46 -11.15 -0.15 -11.42
C GLY A 46 -12.50 -0.86 -11.51
N MET A 47 -12.78 -1.64 -12.58
CA MET A 47 -14.03 -2.37 -12.69
C MET A 47 -14.13 -3.46 -11.62
N HIS A 48 -15.24 -3.49 -10.88
CA HIS A 48 -15.46 -4.49 -9.83
C HIS A 48 -15.40 -5.92 -10.34
N ASP A 49 -15.98 -6.19 -11.51
CA ASP A 49 -15.99 -7.54 -12.10
C ASP A 49 -14.60 -8.00 -12.54
N PHE A 50 -13.69 -7.05 -12.81
CA PHE A 50 -12.29 -7.35 -13.09
C PHE A 50 -11.44 -7.48 -11.81
N LEU A 51 -11.73 -6.68 -10.77
CA LEU A 51 -10.99 -6.67 -9.50
C LEU A 51 -11.34 -7.84 -8.57
N ARG A 52 -12.62 -8.20 -8.45
CA ARG A 52 -13.12 -9.29 -7.60
C ARG A 52 -12.36 -10.60 -7.83
N PRO A 53 -12.25 -11.14 -9.07
CA PRO A 53 -11.55 -12.41 -9.31
C PRO A 53 -10.04 -12.35 -9.01
N GLN A 54 -9.43 -11.16 -9.03
CA GLN A 54 -8.02 -11.00 -8.66
C GLN A 54 -7.83 -11.10 -7.14
N ILE A 55 -8.77 -10.53 -6.38
CA ILE A 55 -8.72 -10.50 -4.91
C ILE A 55 -9.22 -11.83 -4.31
N THR A 56 -10.19 -12.50 -4.93
CA THR A 56 -10.75 -13.78 -4.42
C THR A 56 -9.72 -14.89 -4.31
N LYS A 57 -8.68 -14.87 -5.15
CA LYS A 57 -7.54 -15.81 -5.09
C LYS A 57 -6.71 -15.73 -3.81
N LYS A 58 -6.86 -14.66 -3.02
CA LYS A 58 -6.15 -14.47 -1.75
C LYS A 58 -6.93 -15.04 -0.57
N GLY A 59 -6.25 -15.46 0.50
CA GLY A 59 -6.91 -15.83 1.76
C GLY A 59 -7.56 -14.63 2.46
N LYS A 60 -8.48 -14.85 3.39
CA LYS A 60 -9.16 -13.77 4.14
C LYS A 60 -8.16 -12.78 4.77
N LYS A 61 -7.17 -13.32 5.48
CA LYS A 61 -6.09 -12.53 6.12
C LYS A 61 -5.30 -11.69 5.11
N ASP A 62 -4.97 -12.26 3.96
CA ASP A 62 -4.22 -11.56 2.91
C ASP A 62 -5.04 -10.45 2.24
N LYS A 63 -6.36 -10.64 2.09
CA LYS A 63 -7.27 -9.59 1.60
C LYS A 63 -7.30 -8.42 2.58
N GLU A 64 -7.52 -8.70 3.86
CA GLU A 64 -7.54 -7.69 4.93
C GLU A 64 -6.22 -6.92 4.97
N ALA A 65 -5.08 -7.63 4.95
CA ALA A 65 -3.76 -7.00 4.91
C ALA A 65 -3.54 -6.14 3.65
N LEU A 66 -4.01 -6.58 2.48
CA LEU A 66 -3.93 -5.82 1.25
C LEU A 66 -4.73 -4.51 1.35
N PHE A 67 -5.96 -4.56 1.89
CA PHE A 67 -6.79 -3.36 2.08
C PHE A 67 -6.23 -2.43 3.16
N ASP A 68 -5.71 -2.99 4.25
CA ASP A 68 -5.11 -2.21 5.34
C ASP A 68 -3.86 -1.45 4.91
N THR A 69 -3.17 -1.92 3.86
CA THR A 69 -1.89 -1.38 3.40
C THR A 69 -1.90 -0.87 1.96
N CYS A 70 -3.06 -0.78 1.30
CA CYS A 70 -3.18 -0.47 -0.12
C CYS A 70 -2.62 0.92 -0.51
N ASP A 71 -2.64 1.88 0.40
CA ASP A 71 -2.10 3.22 0.26
C ASP A 71 -0.67 3.37 0.79
N LEU A 72 -0.11 2.33 1.43
CA LEU A 72 1.28 2.28 1.85
C LEU A 72 2.13 1.89 0.65
N GLU A 73 2.84 2.86 0.12
CA GLU A 73 3.51 2.81 -1.16
C GLU A 73 4.77 1.95 -1.12
N THR A 74 5.55 2.10 -0.07
CA THR A 74 6.89 1.53 0.02
C THR A 74 6.92 0.28 0.89
N LYS A 75 7.94 -0.56 0.68
CA LYS A 75 8.16 -1.75 1.53
C LYS A 75 8.39 -1.34 2.99
N TRP A 76 9.10 -0.23 3.23
CA TRP A 76 9.38 0.26 4.58
C TRP A 76 8.15 0.89 5.27
N GLU A 77 7.21 1.49 4.53
CA GLU A 77 5.92 1.95 5.09
C GLU A 77 5.10 0.75 5.58
N ARG A 78 5.03 -0.31 4.75
CA ARG A 78 4.34 -1.57 5.12
C ARG A 78 5.02 -2.28 6.28
N TYR A 79 6.35 -2.26 6.33
CA TYR A 79 7.12 -2.77 7.47
C TYR A 79 6.79 -2.01 8.76
N ALA A 80 6.83 -0.68 8.72
CA ALA A 80 6.47 0.16 9.86
C ALA A 80 5.06 -0.11 10.37
N TYR A 81 4.08 -0.26 9.47
CA TYR A 81 2.71 -0.62 9.83
C TYR A 81 2.66 -1.95 10.58
N SER A 82 3.28 -3.00 10.02
CA SER A 82 3.38 -4.31 10.64
C SER A 82 4.03 -4.25 12.03
N ARG A 83 5.10 -3.47 12.19
CA ARG A 83 5.79 -3.26 13.46
C ARG A 83 4.91 -2.65 14.53
N PHE A 84 4.07 -1.67 14.18
CA PHE A 84 3.12 -1.08 15.12
C PHE A 84 1.96 -2.03 15.47
N MET A 85 1.45 -2.77 14.48
CA MET A 85 0.35 -3.72 14.70
C MET A 85 0.77 -4.85 15.65
N ASN A 86 1.97 -5.41 15.43
CA ASN A 86 2.48 -6.56 16.16
C ASN A 86 3.21 -6.21 17.47
N MET A 87 3.07 -4.98 17.98
CA MET A 87 3.62 -4.65 19.30
C MET A 87 2.88 -5.41 20.41
N GLU A 88 3.64 -6.01 21.30
CA GLU A 88 3.11 -6.62 22.52
C GLU A 88 2.31 -5.60 23.36
N PRO A 89 1.25 -6.06 24.06
CA PRO A 89 0.53 -5.22 25.01
C PRO A 89 1.45 -4.57 26.04
N GLY A 90 1.23 -3.29 26.35
CA GLY A 90 2.03 -2.54 27.31
C GLY A 90 3.38 -2.04 26.80
N LYS A 91 3.92 -2.58 25.71
CA LYS A 91 5.16 -2.09 25.09
C LYS A 91 4.91 -0.90 24.15
N ARG A 92 5.87 0.02 24.09
CA ARG A 92 5.84 1.19 23.19
C ARG A 92 7.05 1.16 22.26
N LEU A 93 6.82 1.18 20.95
CA LEU A 93 7.86 1.42 19.96
C LEU A 93 8.08 2.92 19.80
N SER A 94 9.27 3.39 20.16
CA SER A 94 9.66 4.78 19.92
C SER A 94 9.92 4.99 18.43
N MET A 95 9.62 6.20 17.95
CA MET A 95 9.91 6.56 16.55
C MET A 95 11.41 6.48 16.27
N LYS A 96 12.27 6.92 17.20
CA LYS A 96 13.72 6.86 17.04
C LYS A 96 14.20 5.43 16.75
N VAL A 97 13.70 4.44 17.49
CA VAL A 97 14.05 3.03 17.28
C VAL A 97 13.56 2.54 15.91
N LEU A 98 12.31 2.83 15.56
CA LEU A 98 11.76 2.44 14.25
C LEU A 98 12.53 3.06 13.08
N LEU A 99 12.89 4.34 13.19
CA LEU A 99 13.64 5.06 12.14
C LEU A 99 15.00 4.38 11.93
N THR A 100 15.79 4.20 12.99
CA THR A 100 17.08 3.52 12.93
C THR A 100 16.94 2.12 12.31
N GLU A 101 15.94 1.37 12.73
CA GLU A 101 15.69 0.03 12.22
C GLU A 101 15.38 0.00 10.72
N ILE A 102 14.54 0.92 10.24
CA ILE A 102 14.22 1.04 8.81
C ILE A 102 15.45 1.40 8.00
N GLU A 103 16.23 2.39 8.47
CA GLU A 103 17.44 2.82 7.76
C GLU A 103 18.45 1.68 7.63
N LEU A 104 18.65 0.89 8.70
CA LEU A 104 19.53 -0.27 8.70
C LEU A 104 19.00 -1.39 7.79
N THR A 105 17.72 -1.72 7.90
CA THR A 105 17.11 -2.84 7.16
C THR A 105 17.07 -2.57 5.65
N TYR A 106 16.72 -1.35 5.25
CA TYR A 106 16.55 -0.97 3.85
C TYR A 106 17.75 -0.23 3.26
N ARG A 107 18.82 -0.04 4.05
CA ARG A 107 20.11 0.55 3.64
C ARG A 107 19.97 1.93 2.97
N PHE A 108 19.16 2.80 3.54
CA PHE A 108 19.01 4.20 3.09
C PHE A 108 18.73 5.13 4.26
N LYS A 109 18.88 6.44 4.05
CA LYS A 109 18.55 7.47 5.05
C LYS A 109 17.16 8.05 4.78
N LEU A 110 16.34 8.11 5.82
CA LEU A 110 14.98 8.65 5.71
C LEU A 110 15.07 10.18 5.64
N SER A 111 14.38 10.76 4.65
CA SER A 111 14.20 12.21 4.59
C SER A 111 13.16 12.67 5.62
N ASP A 112 13.12 13.97 5.92
CA ASP A 112 12.07 14.55 6.76
C ASP A 112 10.65 14.25 6.22
N PHE A 113 10.51 14.14 4.90
CA PHE A 113 9.26 13.76 4.27
C PHE A 113 8.88 12.31 4.59
N ASP A 114 9.84 11.39 4.54
CA ASP A 114 9.63 9.98 4.88
C ASP A 114 9.30 9.81 6.37
N ILE A 115 9.98 10.58 7.23
CA ILE A 115 9.70 10.61 8.68
C ILE A 115 8.24 11.04 8.91
N ARG A 116 7.78 12.11 8.24
CA ARG A 116 6.36 12.54 8.31
C ARG A 116 5.40 11.46 7.81
N LYS A 117 5.76 10.71 6.76
CA LYS A 117 4.98 9.54 6.30
C LYS A 117 4.87 8.49 7.41
N LEU A 118 5.96 8.16 8.10
CA LEU A 118 5.96 7.16 9.17
C LEU A 118 5.08 7.54 10.36
N TYR A 119 5.00 8.83 10.72
CA TYR A 119 4.03 9.28 11.74
C TYR A 119 2.58 9.04 11.33
N ARG A 120 2.25 9.21 10.05
CA ARG A 120 0.90 8.88 9.52
C ARG A 120 0.65 7.37 9.57
N VAL A 121 1.65 6.56 9.22
CA VAL A 121 1.58 5.10 9.35
C VAL A 121 1.32 4.69 10.81
N ARG A 122 2.03 5.28 11.77
CA ARG A 122 1.81 5.04 13.20
C ARG A 122 0.37 5.33 13.63
N LYS A 123 -0.16 6.50 13.26
CA LYS A 123 -1.53 6.89 13.57
C LYS A 123 -2.56 5.93 12.96
N ARG A 124 -2.32 5.48 11.73
CA ARG A 124 -3.16 4.50 11.04
C ARG A 124 -3.17 3.16 11.77
N ALA A 125 -2.01 2.63 12.13
CA ALA A 125 -1.87 1.37 12.85
C ALA A 125 -2.57 1.40 14.22
N HIS A 126 -2.41 2.49 14.99
CA HIS A 126 -3.12 2.65 16.27
C HIS A 126 -4.64 2.62 16.11
N ARG A 127 -5.18 3.35 15.13
CA ARG A 127 -6.62 3.31 14.82
C ARG A 127 -7.10 1.94 14.39
N ALA A 128 -6.29 1.19 13.64
CA ALA A 128 -6.60 -0.17 13.24
C ALA A 128 -6.67 -1.10 14.47
N LYS A 129 -5.70 -1.01 15.38
CA LYS A 129 -5.68 -1.77 16.64
C LYS A 129 -6.87 -1.43 17.54
N GLU A 130 -7.22 -0.14 17.67
CA GLU A 130 -8.43 0.29 18.40
C GLU A 130 -9.71 -0.33 17.82
N ARG A 131 -9.83 -0.44 16.49
CA ARG A 131 -10.97 -1.09 15.84
C ARG A 131 -11.00 -2.59 16.11
N GLN A 132 -9.85 -3.26 16.13
CA GLN A 132 -9.75 -4.68 16.45
C GLN A 132 -10.22 -4.95 17.88
N VAL A 133 -9.70 -4.22 18.87
CA VAL A 133 -10.10 -4.35 20.28
C VAL A 133 -11.61 -4.11 20.46
N LYS A 134 -12.17 -3.09 19.81
CA LYS A 134 -13.62 -2.82 19.86
C LYS A 134 -14.45 -3.94 19.23
N THR A 135 -13.92 -4.63 18.22
CA THR A 135 -14.59 -5.74 17.56
C THR A 135 -14.55 -6.98 18.44
N GLU A 136 -13.39 -7.29 19.02
CA GLU A 136 -13.19 -8.38 19.99
C GLU A 136 -14.10 -8.23 21.20
N GLN A 137 -14.16 -7.04 21.82
CA GLN A 137 -15.06 -6.75 22.96
C GLN A 137 -16.54 -6.95 22.60
N LYS A 138 -16.96 -6.56 21.39
CA LYS A 138 -18.33 -6.77 20.91
C LYS A 138 -18.64 -8.25 20.67
N GLU A 139 -17.68 -9.02 20.22
CA GLU A 139 -17.83 -10.46 20.02
C GLU A 139 -17.89 -11.21 21.36
N GLU A 140 -17.07 -10.82 22.33
CA GLU A 140 -17.12 -11.35 23.70
C GLU A 140 -18.47 -11.06 24.37
N GLN A 141 -18.99 -9.83 24.25
CA GLN A 141 -20.31 -9.45 24.79
C GLN A 141 -21.49 -10.19 24.14
N LYS A 142 -21.34 -10.71 22.91
CA LYS A 142 -22.37 -11.52 22.25
C LYS A 142 -22.33 -12.99 22.64
N ARG A 143 -21.21 -13.45 23.23
CA ARG A 143 -20.99 -14.84 23.63
C ARG A 143 -21.24 -15.06 25.12
N ALA A 144 -21.15 -14.01 25.93
CA ALA A 144 -21.59 -13.97 27.33
C ALA A 144 -23.11 -13.80 27.42
#